data_AF-A0A1F9TU06-F1
#
_entry.id   AF-A0A1F9TU06-F1
#
_cell.length_a   1.000
_cell.length_b   1.000
_cell.length_c   1.000
_cell.angle_alpha   90.00
_cell.angle_beta   90.00
_cell.angle_gamma   90.00
#
_symmetry.space_group_name_H-M   'P 1'
#
loop_
_entity.id
_entity.type
_entity.pdbx_description
1 polymer ?
#
loop_
_entity_poly.entity_id
_entity_poly.type
_entity_poly.pdbx_seq_one_letter_code
_entity_poly.pdbx_strand_id
1 'polypeptide(L)' 'MRQKTRAVSVHLTGTELRLLQKLAFSARRSGGRKLAASVILRALIRMMQRLDVDLAGVKSAEDLKRRLLTARIKK' A
#
# COMPACT_ATOMS: atom_id res chain seq x y z
N MET A 1 10.15 -1.32 22.98
CA MET A 1 9.07 -2.32 22.80
C MET A 1 9.26 -3.04 21.46
N ARG A 2 9.61 -4.34 21.41
CA ARG A 2 9.67 -5.08 20.13
C ARG A 2 8.25 -5.29 19.62
N GLN A 3 7.89 -4.67 18.50
CA GLN A 3 6.59 -4.94 17.87
C GLN A 3 6.57 -6.39 17.36
N LYS A 4 5.56 -7.16 17.78
CA LYS A 4 5.41 -8.57 17.42
C LYS A 4 4.87 -8.65 15.98
N THR A 5 5.67 -9.15 15.04
CA THR A 5 5.26 -9.31 13.64
C THR A 5 4.21 -10.42 13.52
N ARG A 6 3.11 -10.15 12.82
CA ARG A 6 2.08 -11.14 12.46
C ARG A 6 1.98 -11.28 10.95
N ALA A 7 1.78 -12.49 10.45
CA ALA A 7 1.53 -12.74 9.03
C ALA A 7 0.08 -12.39 8.68
N VAL A 8 -0.12 -11.81 7.49
CA VAL A 8 -1.43 -11.49 6.93
C VAL A 8 -1.47 -12.08 5.52
N SER A 9 -2.52 -12.84 5.22
CA SER A 9 -2.82 -13.32 3.87
C SER A 9 -3.88 -12.42 3.25
N VAL A 10 -3.72 -12.09 1.96
CA VAL A 10 -4.68 -11.30 1.19
C VAL A 10 -4.89 -11.93 -0.17
N HIS A 11 -6.14 -11.91 -0.64
CA HIS A 11 -6.48 -12.33 -1.99
C HIS A 11 -6.38 -11.13 -2.93
N LEU A 12 -5.51 -11.24 -3.92
CA LEU A 12 -5.35 -10.25 -4.98
C LEU A 12 -5.82 -10.86 -6.29
N THR A 13 -6.47 -10.05 -7.12
CA THR A 13 -6.75 -10.40 -8.50
C THR A 13 -5.44 -10.54 -9.28
N GLY A 14 -5.47 -11.30 -10.39
CA GLY A 14 -4.32 -11.42 -11.26
C GLY A 14 -3.81 -10.08 -11.79
N THR A 15 -4.70 -9.10 -11.97
CA THR A 15 -4.35 -7.74 -12.43
C THR A 15 -3.59 -6.95 -11.36
N GLU A 16 -4.02 -7.02 -10.10
CA GLU A 16 -3.33 -6.35 -8.99
C GLU A 16 -1.96 -6.97 -8.73
N LEU A 17 -1.84 -8.30 -8.82
CA LEU A 17 -0.55 -8.98 -8.68
C LEU A 17 0.42 -8.59 -9.80
N ARG A 18 -0.07 -8.54 -11.07
CA ARG A 18 0.74 -8.07 -12.21
C ARG A 18 1.18 -6.62 -12.03
N LEU A 19 0.33 -5.75 -11.49
CA LEU A 19 0.70 -4.37 -11.19
C LEU A 19 1.86 -4.31 -10.17
N LEU A 20 1.77 -5.06 -9.07
CA LEU A 20 2.84 -5.13 -8.07
C LEU A 20 4.15 -5.64 -8.68
N GLN A 21 4.10 -6.65 -9.55
CA GLN A 21 5.27 -7.17 -10.25
C GLN A 21 5.87 -6.13 -11.21
N LYS A 22 5.03 -5.41 -11.96
CA LYS A 22 5.47 -4.34 -12.86
C LYS A 22 6.17 -3.22 -12.09
N LEU A 23 5.61 -2.77 -10.97
CA LEU A 23 6.23 -1.76 -10.11
C LEU A 23 7.59 -2.23 -9.56
N ALA A 24 7.66 -3.48 -9.09
CA ALA A 24 8.89 -4.08 -8.60
C ALA A 24 9.97 -4.18 -9.70
N PHE A 25 9.57 -4.51 -10.93
CA PHE A 25 10.48 -4.59 -12.07
C PHE A 25 10.95 -3.21 -12.50
N SER A 26 10.06 -2.22 -12.59
CA SER A 26 10.41 -0.85 -12.94
C SER A 26 11.47 -0.26 -12.01
N ALA A 27 11.34 -0.47 -10.69
CA ALA A 27 12.32 -0.03 -9.72
C ALA A 27 13.72 -0.64 -9.96
N ARG A 28 13.78 -1.92 -10.38
CA ARG A 28 15.04 -2.57 -10.75
C ARG A 28 15.60 -2.00 -12.07
N ARG A 29 14.74 -1.83 -13.07
CA ARG A 29 15.12 -1.35 -14.41
C ARG A 29 15.70 0.06 -14.37
N SER A 30 15.24 0.90 -13.44
CA SER A 30 15.75 2.27 -13.24
C SER A 30 17.03 2.33 -12.38
N GLY A 31 17.73 1.22 -12.17
CA GLY A 31 18.97 1.16 -11.37
C GLY A 31 18.77 0.97 -9.87
N GLY A 32 17.52 0.82 -9.40
CA GLY A 32 17.20 0.50 -8.02
C GLY A 32 17.24 -1.00 -7.69
N ARG A 33 16.87 -1.34 -6.46
CA ARG A 33 16.79 -2.74 -6.02
C ARG A 33 15.49 -3.40 -6.47
N LYS A 34 15.53 -4.71 -6.75
CA LYS A 34 14.32 -5.53 -6.91
C LYS A 34 13.47 -5.47 -5.63
N LEU A 35 12.27 -4.89 -5.72
CA LEU A 35 11.34 -4.81 -4.60
C LEU A 35 10.49 -6.08 -4.52
N ALA A 36 10.32 -6.64 -3.32
CA ALA A 36 9.30 -7.66 -3.10
C ALA A 36 7.91 -6.99 -3.00
N ALA A 37 6.85 -7.69 -3.40
CA ALA A 37 5.47 -7.18 -3.26
C ALA A 37 5.17 -6.76 -1.81
N SER A 38 5.65 -7.53 -0.83
CA SER A 38 5.48 -7.21 0.60
C SER A 38 6.22 -5.94 1.05
N VAL A 39 7.25 -5.49 0.33
CA VAL A 39 7.94 -4.22 0.61
C VAL A 39 7.08 -3.06 0.11
N ILE A 40 6.52 -3.18 -1.10
CA ILE A 40 5.61 -2.19 -1.67
C ILE A 40 4.38 -2.02 -0.78
N LEU A 41 3.72 -3.13 -0.42
CA LEU A 41 2.55 -3.10 0.47
C LEU A 41 2.87 -2.48 1.84
N ARG A 42 4.03 -2.82 2.44
CA ARG A 42 4.46 -2.20 3.71
C ARG A 42 4.72 -0.70 3.57
N ALA A 43 5.28 -0.25 2.46
CA ALA A 43 5.48 1.19 2.21
C ALA A 43 4.14 1.92 2.07
N LEU A 44 3.15 1.34 1.39
CA LEU A 44 1.80 1.91 1.27
C LEU A 44 1.10 2.02 2.63
N ILE A 45 1.18 0.98 3.48
CA ILE A 45 0.62 1.02 4.84
C ILE A 45 1.27 2.13 5.67
N ARG A 46 2.60 2.28 5.60
CA ARG A 46 3.32 3.37 6.29
C ARG A 46 2.95 4.74 5.75
N MET A 47 2.70 4.86 4.45
CA MET A 47 2.23 6.10 3.85
C MET A 47 0.84 6.48 4.39
N MET A 48 -0.08 5.51 4.51
CA MET A 48 -1.39 5.76 5.11
C MET A 48 -1.30 6.31 6.54
N GLN A 49 -0.28 5.96 7.33
CA GLN A 49 -0.09 6.51 8.68
C GLN A 49 0.24 8.01 8.65
N ARG A 50 0.94 8.46 7.61
CA ARG A 50 1.31 9.87 7.39
C ARG A 50 0.20 10.68 6.74
N LEU A 51 -0.72 10.02 6.05
CA LEU A 51 -1.90 10.65 5.48
C LEU A 51 -2.97 10.88 6.55
N ASP A 52 -3.67 12.01 6.46
CA ASP A 52 -4.84 12.30 7.25
C ASP A 52 -6.09 11.69 6.60
N VAL A 53 -6.17 10.36 6.66
CA VAL A 53 -7.28 9.59 6.09
C VAL A 53 -8.32 9.37 7.18
N ASP A 54 -9.49 10.01 7.05
CA ASP A 54 -10.63 9.70 7.91
C ASP A 54 -11.25 8.37 7.47
N LEU A 55 -11.24 7.37 8.36
CA LEU A 55 -11.85 6.06 8.13
C LEU A 55 -13.26 5.95 8.73
N ALA A 56 -13.76 7.00 9.41
CA ALA A 56 -15.05 6.97 10.06
C ALA A 56 -16.20 6.76 9.05
N GLY A 57 -16.98 5.70 9.28
CA GLY A 57 -18.16 5.40 8.45
C GLY A 57 -17.87 4.94 7.02
N VAL A 58 -16.65 4.47 6.72
CA VAL A 58 -16.34 3.86 5.41
C VAL A 58 -17.18 2.59 5.21
N LYS A 59 -17.93 2.52 4.11
CA LYS A 59 -18.84 1.39 3.80
C LYS A 59 -18.40 0.50 2.63
N SER A 60 -17.43 0.93 1.83
CA SER A 60 -16.96 0.19 0.66
C SER A 60 -15.51 0.50 0.32
N ALA A 61 -14.90 -0.34 -0.52
CA ALA A 61 -13.55 -0.13 -1.03
C ALA A 61 -13.46 1.17 -1.87
N GLU A 62 -14.49 1.46 -2.66
CA GLU A 62 -14.61 2.69 -3.44
C GLU A 62 -14.67 3.96 -2.57
N ASP A 63 -15.38 3.93 -1.45
CA ASP A 63 -15.41 5.04 -0.49
C ASP A 63 -14.00 5.27 0.10
N LEU A 64 -13.36 4.19 0.58
CA LEU A 64 -11.98 4.25 1.07
C LEU A 64 -11.02 4.84 0.02
N LYS A 65 -11.14 4.41 -1.23
CA LYS A 65 -10.33 4.92 -2.34
C LYS A 65 -10.52 6.42 -2.55
N ARG A 66 -11.76 6.92 -2.51
CA ARG A 66 -12.05 8.36 -2.65
C ARG A 66 -11.38 9.15 -1.54
N ARG A 67 -11.44 8.68 -0.29
CA ARG A 67 -10.80 9.34 0.86
C ARG A 67 -9.28 9.33 0.76
N LEU A 68 -8.70 8.23 0.30
CA LEU A 68 -7.25 8.14 0.09
C LEU A 68 -6.75 9.11 -0.98
N LEU A 69 -7.54 9.36 -2.02
CA LEU A 69 -7.18 10.30 -3.09
C LEU A 69 -7.25 11.77 -2.65
N THR A 70 -8.12 12.10 -1.69
CA THR A 70 -8.27 13.47 -1.16
C THR A 70 -7.43 13.73 0.08
N ALA A 71 -6.93 12.67 0.73
CA ALA A 71 -6.12 12.79 1.94
C ALA A 71 -4.81 13.55 1.70
N ARG A 72 -4.42 14.36 2.69
CA ARG A 72 -3.17 15.13 2.69
C ARG A 72 -2.20 14.59 3.72
N ILE A 73 -0.92 14.94 3.58
CA ILE A 73 0.09 14.61 4.60
C ILE A 73 -0.23 15.43 5.86
N LYS A 74 -0.24 14.76 7.02
CA LYS A 74 -0.38 15.41 8.34
C LYS A 74 0.74 16.45 8.50
N LYS A 75 0.36 17.68 8.86
CA LYS A 75 1.32 18.75 9.19
C LYS A 75 2.06 18.44 10.48
#